data_AF-A0A1B6LP06-F1
#
_entry.id   AF-A0A1B6LP06-F1
#
_cell.length_a   1.000
_cell.length_b   1.000
_cell.length_c   1.000
_cell.angle_alpha   90.00
_cell.angle_beta   90.00
_cell.angle_gamma   90.00
#
_symmetry.space_group_name_H-M   'P 1'
#
loop_
_entity.id
_entity.type
_entity.pdbx_description
1 polymer ?
#
loop_
_entity_poly.entity_id
_entity_poly.type
_entity_poly.pdbx_seq_one_letter_code
_entity_poly.pdbx_strand_id
1 'polypeptide(L)'
;VLTARRAQVHEPTAHHRLVTALLMASQEELMERWESLEGRSEELQKARSLQREMAALREELLDLTRRVTATESDNLHDRDQLDLHIFNIKGEQANLSQRKKQLVEINTAVHKFFTDSGQKGGTIEAAARLKDDVKDLYFVWDETNKRVSQQLERLTQLSAAWQTFESHLAELQVALRGDQNTLRLLHSALQQGPVSQDVA
;
A
#
# COMPACT_ATOMS: atom_id res chain seq x y z
N VAL A 1 -26.48 70.98 -58.63
CA VAL A 1 -27.70 70.23 -58.22
C VAL A 1 -27.31 68.77 -58.14
N LEU A 2 -27.22 68.27 -56.91
CA LEU A 2 -26.72 66.96 -56.53
C LEU A 2 -27.83 65.91 -56.71
N THR A 3 -27.64 64.94 -57.61
CA THR A 3 -28.53 63.77 -57.72
C THR A 3 -27.92 62.60 -56.96
N ALA A 4 -28.62 62.23 -55.89
CA ALA A 4 -28.27 61.17 -54.95
C ALA A 4 -28.30 59.78 -55.61
N ARG A 5 -27.19 59.04 -55.47
CA ARG A 5 -27.08 57.62 -55.82
C ARG A 5 -27.69 56.80 -54.67
N ARG A 6 -28.96 56.40 -54.82
CA ARG A 6 -29.65 55.52 -53.86
C ARG A 6 -29.10 54.10 -54.00
N ALA A 7 -28.34 53.64 -53.02
CA ALA A 7 -27.90 52.26 -52.92
C ALA A 7 -29.12 51.35 -52.71
N GLN A 8 -29.37 50.46 -53.67
CA GLN A 8 -30.42 49.46 -53.60
C GLN A 8 -29.91 48.34 -52.68
N VAL A 9 -30.30 48.39 -51.41
CA VAL A 9 -30.04 47.32 -50.44
C VAL A 9 -30.88 46.13 -50.87
N HIS A 10 -30.25 45.10 -51.46
CA HIS A 10 -30.90 43.83 -51.76
C HIS A 10 -31.30 43.15 -50.45
N GLU A 11 -32.59 43.14 -50.13
CA GLU A 11 -33.10 42.27 -49.07
C GLU A 11 -32.95 40.81 -49.49
N PRO A 12 -32.33 39.95 -48.66
CA PRO A 12 -32.21 38.52 -48.96
C PRO A 12 -33.59 37.86 -48.99
N THR A 13 -33.87 37.11 -50.06
CA THR A 13 -35.11 36.36 -50.29
C THR A 13 -35.37 35.37 -49.15
N ALA A 14 -36.65 35.10 -48.83
CA ALA A 14 -37.06 34.21 -47.74
C ALA A 14 -36.38 32.83 -47.76
N HIS A 15 -36.11 32.30 -48.96
CA HIS A 15 -35.37 31.05 -49.15
C HIS A 15 -33.92 31.13 -48.63
N HIS A 16 -33.21 32.23 -48.90
CA HIS A 16 -31.85 32.45 -48.37
C HIS A 16 -31.86 32.53 -46.85
N ARG A 17 -32.87 33.18 -46.25
CA ARG A 17 -33.04 33.26 -44.79
C ARG A 17 -33.25 31.87 -44.17
N LEU A 18 -34.06 31.01 -44.79
CA LEU A 18 -34.30 29.63 -44.35
C LEU A 18 -33.06 28.75 -44.46
N VAL A 19 -32.33 28.82 -45.58
CA VAL A 19 -31.09 28.05 -45.76
C VAL A 19 -30.01 28.46 -44.76
N THR A 20 -29.88 29.77 -44.49
CA THR A 20 -28.93 30.27 -43.49
C THR A 20 -29.31 29.82 -42.08
N ALA A 21 -30.61 29.84 -41.73
CA ALA A 21 -31.10 29.37 -40.44
C ALA A 21 -30.87 27.87 -40.23
N LEU A 22 -31.10 27.04 -41.26
CA LEU A 22 -30.84 25.60 -41.22
C LEU A 22 -29.33 25.30 -41.09
N LEU A 23 -28.49 26.05 -41.79
CA LEU A 23 -27.03 25.92 -41.68
C LEU A 23 -26.55 26.27 -40.27
N MET A 24 -27.02 27.39 -39.71
CA MET A 24 -26.68 27.79 -38.33
C MET A 24 -27.12 26.75 -37.30
N ALA A 25 -28.35 26.23 -37.42
CA ALA A 25 -28.83 25.17 -36.53
C ALA A 25 -27.98 23.89 -36.61
N SER A 26 -27.54 23.50 -37.82
CA SER A 26 -26.65 22.34 -37.99
C SER A 26 -25.24 22.56 -37.42
N GLN A 27 -24.74 23.79 -37.44
CA GLN A 27 -23.45 24.15 -36.84
C GLN A 27 -23.53 24.13 -35.31
N GLU A 28 -24.61 24.66 -34.73
CA GLU A 28 -24.87 24.62 -33.30
C GLU A 28 -24.96 23.17 -32.79
N GLU A 29 -25.71 22.30 -33.47
CA GLU A 29 -25.81 20.88 -33.11
C GLU A 29 -24.44 20.16 -33.20
N LEU A 30 -23.65 20.45 -34.23
CA LEU A 30 -22.33 19.86 -34.40
C LEU A 30 -21.37 20.32 -33.29
N MET A 31 -21.39 21.60 -32.91
CA MET A 31 -20.57 22.13 -31.82
C MET A 31 -20.95 21.47 -30.49
N GLU A 32 -22.25 21.34 -30.19
CA GLU A 32 -22.72 20.65 -28.98
C GLU A 32 -22.23 19.20 -28.92
N ARG A 33 -22.28 18.48 -30.05
CA ARG A 33 -21.76 17.11 -30.15
C ARG A 33 -20.24 17.04 -29.94
N TRP A 34 -19.48 18.01 -30.46
CA TRP A 34 -18.03 18.07 -30.27
C TRP A 34 -17.67 18.35 -28.81
N GLU A 35 -18.31 19.33 -28.18
CA GLU A 35 -18.10 19.65 -26.76
C GLU A 35 -18.45 18.44 -25.86
N SER A 36 -19.54 17.72 -26.16
CA SER A 36 -19.90 16.49 -25.46
C SER A 36 -18.86 15.38 -25.64
N LEU A 37 -18.33 15.21 -26.86
CA LEU A 37 -17.31 14.20 -27.15
C LEU A 37 -15.98 14.53 -26.47
N GLU A 38 -15.57 15.80 -26.48
CA GLU A 38 -14.38 16.28 -25.79
C GLU A 38 -14.48 16.02 -24.29
N GLY A 39 -15.61 16.38 -23.66
CA GLY A 39 -15.85 16.10 -22.24
C GLY A 39 -15.77 14.61 -21.90
N ARG A 40 -16.36 13.74 -22.72
CA ARG A 40 -16.26 12.27 -22.55
C ARG A 40 -14.83 11.76 -22.71
N SER A 41 -14.07 12.32 -23.64
CA SER A 41 -12.67 11.97 -23.86
C SER A 41 -11.81 12.30 -22.64
N GLU A 42 -11.99 13.49 -22.05
CA GLU A 42 -11.29 13.89 -20.82
C GLU A 42 -11.64 12.98 -19.63
N GLU A 43 -12.91 12.65 -19.46
CA GLU A 43 -13.37 11.73 -18.41
C GLU A 43 -12.75 10.34 -18.55
N LEU A 44 -12.74 9.79 -19.76
CA LEU A 44 -12.10 8.50 -20.05
C LEU A 44 -10.59 8.55 -19.78
N GLN A 45 -9.92 9.65 -20.12
CA GLN A 45 -8.50 9.81 -19.86
C GLN A 45 -8.20 9.84 -18.35
N LYS A 46 -9.00 10.57 -17.56
CA LYS A 46 -8.91 10.60 -16.09
C LYS A 46 -9.18 9.23 -15.47
N ALA A 47 -10.20 8.52 -15.96
CA ALA A 47 -10.47 7.17 -15.48
C ALA A 47 -9.29 6.22 -15.76
N ARG A 48 -8.69 6.30 -16.95
CA ARG A 48 -7.52 5.49 -17.32
C ARG A 48 -6.29 5.82 -16.48
N SER A 49 -6.05 7.09 -16.14
CA SER A 49 -4.91 7.43 -15.27
C SER A 49 -5.10 6.84 -13.87
N LEU A 50 -6.30 6.99 -13.29
CA LEU A 50 -6.64 6.39 -11.99
C LEU A 50 -6.50 4.87 -12.02
N GLN A 51 -6.95 4.20 -13.08
CA GLN A 51 -6.78 2.75 -13.24
C GLN A 51 -5.31 2.32 -13.25
N ARG A 52 -4.42 3.08 -13.91
CA ARG A 52 -2.99 2.77 -13.91
C ARG A 52 -2.36 2.97 -12.54
N GLU A 53 -2.72 4.05 -11.85
CA GLU A 53 -2.25 4.33 -10.48
C GLU A 53 -2.68 3.22 -9.51
N MET A 54 -3.95 2.79 -9.61
CA MET A 54 -4.48 1.68 -8.83
C MET A 54 -3.78 0.35 -9.14
N ALA A 55 -3.55 0.05 -10.42
CA ALA A 55 -2.84 -1.17 -10.82
C ALA A 55 -1.39 -1.19 -10.30
N ALA A 56 -0.70 -0.06 -10.37
CA ALA A 56 0.65 0.08 -9.81
C ALA A 56 0.65 -0.14 -8.29
N LEU A 57 -0.26 0.54 -7.56
CA LEU A 57 -0.38 0.36 -6.12
C LEU A 57 -0.71 -1.09 -5.75
N ARG A 58 -1.59 -1.75 -6.50
CA ARG A 58 -1.92 -3.17 -6.29
C ARG A 58 -0.69 -4.05 -6.42
N GLU A 59 0.11 -3.87 -7.47
CA GLU A 59 1.31 -4.69 -7.66
C GLU A 59 2.32 -4.47 -6.54
N GLU A 60 2.49 -3.22 -6.08
CA GLU A 60 3.37 -2.92 -4.96
C GLU A 60 2.91 -3.57 -3.64
N LEU A 61 1.59 -3.62 -3.38
CA LEU A 61 1.03 -4.33 -2.22
C LEU A 61 1.21 -5.85 -2.31
N LEU A 62 1.05 -6.41 -3.51
CA LEU A 62 1.32 -7.83 -3.76
C LEU A 62 2.81 -8.14 -3.58
N ASP A 63 3.70 -7.26 -4.03
CA ASP A 63 5.14 -7.43 -3.84
C ASP A 63 5.54 -7.35 -2.35
N LEU A 64 4.98 -6.38 -1.62
CA LEU A 64 5.05 -6.33 -0.15
C LEU A 64 4.65 -7.66 0.50
N THR A 65 3.51 -8.23 0.06
CA THR A 65 3.03 -9.53 0.55
C THR A 65 4.02 -10.65 0.26
N ARG A 66 4.61 -10.68 -0.94
CA ARG A 66 5.63 -11.69 -1.32
C ARG A 66 6.88 -11.57 -0.45
N ARG A 67 7.39 -10.35 -0.21
CA ARG A 67 8.57 -10.13 0.64
C ARG A 67 8.34 -10.58 2.09
N VAL A 68 7.17 -10.31 2.64
CA VAL A 68 6.79 -10.76 3.99
C VAL A 68 6.70 -12.28 4.05
N THR A 69 6.06 -12.90 3.05
CA THR A 69 5.93 -14.36 2.96
C THR A 69 7.29 -15.07 2.78
N ALA A 70 8.22 -14.46 2.04
CA ALA A 70 9.58 -14.99 1.91
C ALA A 70 10.28 -15.03 3.28
N THR A 71 10.17 -13.94 4.05
CA THR A 71 10.73 -13.84 5.41
C THR A 71 10.11 -14.85 6.40
N GLU A 72 8.87 -15.29 6.16
CA GLU A 72 8.23 -16.38 6.93
C GLU A 72 8.87 -17.75 6.68
N SER A 73 9.31 -17.99 5.44
CA SER A 73 9.81 -19.28 4.97
C SER A 73 11.30 -19.48 5.20
N ASP A 74 12.04 -18.39 5.42
CA ASP A 74 13.47 -18.43 5.68
C ASP A 74 13.79 -19.01 7.07
N ASN A 75 14.72 -19.97 7.09
CA ASN A 75 15.16 -20.62 8.31
C ASN A 75 16.00 -19.65 9.17
N LEU A 76 15.61 -19.49 10.44
CA LEU A 76 16.33 -18.69 11.43
C LEU A 76 17.37 -19.55 12.14
N HIS A 77 18.66 -19.26 11.96
CA HIS A 77 19.76 -20.04 12.55
C HIS A 77 20.38 -19.38 13.79
N ASP A 78 20.31 -18.07 13.90
CA ASP A 78 20.94 -17.30 14.96
C ASP A 78 20.13 -16.04 15.33
N ARG A 79 20.60 -15.37 16.38
CA ARG A 79 19.99 -14.16 16.92
C ARG A 79 20.05 -12.99 15.94
N ASP A 80 21.15 -12.83 15.22
CA ASP A 80 21.36 -11.73 14.30
C ASP A 80 20.38 -11.80 13.11
N GLN A 81 20.12 -13.01 12.60
CA GLN A 81 19.11 -13.26 11.57
C GLN A 81 17.71 -12.91 12.05
N LEU A 82 17.36 -13.28 13.29
CA LEU A 82 16.07 -12.93 13.89
C LEU A 82 15.90 -11.41 14.00
N ASP A 83 16.93 -10.71 14.50
CA ASP A 83 16.89 -9.26 14.64
C ASP A 83 16.83 -8.56 13.26
N LEU A 84 17.54 -9.08 12.26
CA LEU A 84 17.45 -8.62 10.87
C LEU A 84 16.04 -8.81 10.28
N HIS A 85 15.41 -9.98 10.50
CA HIS A 85 14.04 -10.22 10.04
C HIS A 85 13.05 -9.27 10.72
N ILE A 86 13.19 -9.03 12.02
CA ILE A 86 12.36 -8.05 12.74
C ILE A 86 12.54 -6.65 12.15
N PHE A 87 13.79 -6.25 11.88
CA PHE A 87 14.09 -4.96 11.25
C PHE A 87 13.45 -4.83 9.87
N ASN A 88 13.58 -5.85 9.02
CA ASN A 88 13.00 -5.87 7.68
C ASN A 88 11.48 -5.77 7.73
N ILE A 89 10.81 -6.56 8.57
CA ILE A 89 9.35 -6.53 8.71
C ILE A 89 8.86 -5.18 9.25
N LYS A 90 9.59 -4.53 10.16
CA LYS A 90 9.29 -3.15 10.58
C LYS A 90 9.45 -2.15 9.43
N GLY A 91 10.45 -2.34 8.57
CA GLY A 91 10.60 -1.58 7.33
C GLY A 91 9.39 -1.73 6.41
N GLU A 92 8.92 -2.97 6.22
CA GLU A 92 7.73 -3.25 5.40
C GLU A 92 6.45 -2.68 6.02
N GLN A 93 6.33 -2.67 7.35
CA GLN A 93 5.23 -2.01 8.05
C GLN A 93 5.19 -0.49 7.79
N ALA A 94 6.35 0.16 7.78
CA ALA A 94 6.47 1.58 7.45
C ALA A 94 6.09 1.85 5.99
N ASN A 95 6.56 1.00 5.07
CA ASN A 95 6.18 1.07 3.65
C ASN A 95 4.67 0.91 3.46
N LEU A 96 4.06 -0.08 4.10
CA LEU A 96 2.61 -0.33 4.04
C LEU A 96 1.79 0.85 4.58
N SER A 97 2.30 1.53 5.62
CA SER A 97 1.68 2.75 6.16
C SER A 97 1.73 3.91 5.15
N GLN A 98 2.79 3.99 4.34
CA GLN A 98 2.86 4.96 3.25
C GLN A 98 1.91 4.61 2.11
N ARG A 99 1.81 3.33 1.73
CA ARG A 99 0.84 2.85 0.73
C ARG A 99 -0.61 3.10 1.12
N LYS A 100 -0.93 3.02 2.42
CA LYS A 100 -2.27 3.41 2.94
C LYS A 100 -2.61 4.87 2.64
N LYS A 101 -1.65 5.78 2.75
CA LYS A 101 -1.90 7.21 2.44
C LYS A 101 -2.23 7.38 0.96
N GLN A 102 -1.47 6.73 0.07
CA GLN A 102 -1.73 6.75 -1.36
C GLN A 102 -3.10 6.15 -1.71
N LEU A 103 -3.51 5.06 -1.05
CA LEU A 103 -4.84 4.47 -1.23
C LEU A 103 -5.96 5.45 -0.87
N VAL A 104 -5.81 6.21 0.22
CA VAL A 104 -6.78 7.23 0.63
C VAL A 104 -6.85 8.40 -0.37
N GLU A 105 -5.70 8.81 -0.91
CA GLU A 105 -5.63 9.85 -1.96
C GLU A 105 -6.34 9.40 -3.24
N ILE A 106 -6.07 8.18 -3.72
CA ILE A 106 -6.75 7.57 -4.86
C ILE A 106 -8.25 7.47 -4.61
N ASN A 107 -8.67 6.99 -3.43
CA ASN A 107 -10.08 6.88 -3.08
C ASN A 107 -10.77 8.27 -3.14
N THR A 108 -10.12 9.29 -2.62
CA THR A 108 -10.61 10.68 -2.70
C THR A 108 -10.72 11.16 -4.16
N ALA A 109 -9.74 10.83 -5.00
CA ALA A 109 -9.76 11.17 -6.42
C ALA A 109 -10.88 10.44 -7.18
N VAL A 110 -11.12 9.15 -6.89
CA VAL A 110 -12.24 8.38 -7.45
C VAL A 110 -13.59 8.93 -7.00
N HIS A 111 -13.72 9.35 -5.74
CA HIS A 111 -14.94 10.00 -5.26
C HIS A 111 -15.22 11.33 -5.96
N LYS A 112 -14.19 12.18 -6.14
CA LYS A 112 -14.32 13.42 -6.92
C LYS A 112 -14.72 13.12 -8.36
N PHE A 113 -14.04 12.18 -9.01
CA PHE A 113 -14.38 11.73 -10.36
C PHE A 113 -15.83 11.25 -10.48
N PHE A 114 -16.31 10.47 -9.51
CA PHE A 114 -17.69 9.99 -9.48
C PHE A 114 -18.70 11.13 -9.34
N THR A 115 -18.43 12.10 -8.46
CA THR A 115 -19.30 13.28 -8.28
C THR A 115 -19.35 14.13 -9.54
N ASP A 116 -18.19 14.42 -10.14
CA ASP A 116 -18.07 15.25 -11.34
C ASP A 116 -18.75 14.58 -12.55
N SER A 117 -18.55 13.27 -12.72
CA SER A 117 -19.16 12.49 -13.82
C SER A 117 -20.68 12.37 -13.63
N GLY A 118 -21.14 12.21 -12.39
CA GLY A 118 -22.58 12.13 -12.06
C GLY A 118 -23.33 13.44 -12.33
N GLN A 119 -22.68 14.59 -12.15
CA GLN A 119 -23.26 15.90 -12.47
C GLN A 119 -23.33 16.18 -13.98
N LYS A 120 -22.45 15.57 -14.77
CA LYS A 120 -22.35 15.78 -16.23
C LYS A 120 -23.13 14.77 -17.07
N GLY A 121 -23.91 13.88 -16.44
CA GLY A 121 -24.57 12.76 -17.14
C GLY A 121 -23.57 11.78 -17.77
N GLY A 122 -22.35 11.73 -17.24
CA GLY A 122 -21.21 10.96 -17.73
C GLY A 122 -21.30 9.46 -17.46
N THR A 123 -20.25 8.72 -17.81
CA THR A 123 -20.26 7.24 -17.86
C THR A 123 -20.22 6.61 -16.47
N ILE A 124 -21.39 6.40 -15.86
CA ILE A 124 -21.59 5.78 -14.54
C ILE A 124 -20.83 4.45 -14.38
N GLU A 125 -20.72 3.67 -15.45
CA GLU A 125 -20.04 2.37 -15.44
C GLU A 125 -18.53 2.46 -15.16
N ALA A 126 -17.83 3.45 -15.73
CA ALA A 126 -16.40 3.63 -15.50
C ALA A 126 -16.15 4.02 -14.04
N ALA A 127 -16.97 4.90 -13.49
CA ALA A 127 -16.87 5.32 -12.11
C ALA A 127 -17.25 4.20 -11.11
N ALA A 128 -18.17 3.30 -11.49
CA ALA A 128 -18.49 2.11 -10.71
C ALA A 128 -17.31 1.13 -10.67
N ARG A 129 -16.67 0.85 -11.81
CA ARG A 129 -15.47 0.00 -11.89
C ARG A 129 -14.34 0.54 -11.02
N LEU A 130 -14.06 1.85 -11.07
CA LEU A 130 -13.06 2.48 -10.22
C LEU A 130 -13.36 2.28 -8.72
N LYS A 131 -14.63 2.34 -8.31
CA LYS A 131 -15.01 2.08 -6.92
C LYS A 131 -14.78 0.63 -6.51
N ASP A 132 -15.06 -0.32 -7.40
CA ASP A 132 -14.79 -1.74 -7.14
C ASP A 132 -13.28 -2.01 -7.08
N ASP A 133 -12.49 -1.42 -7.97
CA ASP A 133 -11.02 -1.47 -7.92
C ASP A 133 -10.46 -0.92 -6.60
N VAL A 134 -11.04 0.18 -6.08
CA VAL A 134 -10.67 0.74 -4.76
C VAL A 134 -11.00 -0.23 -3.62
N LYS A 135 -12.17 -0.88 -3.65
CA LYS A 135 -12.53 -1.89 -2.64
C LYS A 135 -11.54 -3.06 -2.66
N ASP A 136 -11.19 -3.54 -3.84
CA ASP A 136 -10.20 -4.60 -4.02
C ASP A 136 -8.83 -4.18 -3.48
N LEU A 137 -8.42 -2.93 -3.69
CA LEU A 137 -7.18 -2.40 -3.11
C LEU A 137 -7.22 -2.35 -1.59
N TYR A 138 -8.34 -1.93 -0.98
CA TYR A 138 -8.50 -1.99 0.48
C TYR A 138 -8.42 -3.43 1.00
N PHE A 139 -9.05 -4.38 0.31
CA PHE A 139 -8.98 -5.80 0.67
C PHE A 139 -7.54 -6.31 0.64
N VAL A 140 -6.79 -6.07 -0.45
CA VAL A 140 -5.39 -6.47 -0.56
C VAL A 140 -4.53 -5.78 0.49
N TRP A 141 -4.75 -4.49 0.75
CA TRP A 141 -4.03 -3.75 1.79
C TRP A 141 -4.29 -4.34 3.18
N ASP A 142 -5.55 -4.61 3.54
CA ASP A 142 -5.93 -5.18 4.83
C ASP A 142 -5.30 -6.56 5.03
N GLU A 143 -5.31 -7.40 4.01
CA GLU A 143 -4.71 -8.73 4.07
C GLU A 143 -3.19 -8.65 4.23
N THR A 144 -2.54 -7.77 3.46
CA THR A 144 -1.09 -7.49 3.61
C THR A 144 -0.78 -7.00 5.02
N ASN A 145 -1.60 -6.09 5.57
CA ASN A 145 -1.42 -5.51 6.89
C ASN A 145 -1.57 -6.54 8.01
N LYS A 146 -2.57 -7.42 7.91
CA LYS A 146 -2.74 -8.53 8.85
C LYS A 146 -1.51 -9.42 8.84
N ARG A 147 -1.03 -9.82 7.66
CA ARG A 147 0.14 -10.68 7.52
C ARG A 147 1.41 -10.05 8.09
N VAL A 148 1.69 -8.79 7.75
CA VAL A 148 2.83 -8.03 8.32
C VAL A 148 2.73 -8.01 9.85
N SER A 149 1.55 -7.72 10.39
CA SER A 149 1.34 -7.62 11.84
C SER A 149 1.54 -8.97 12.54
N GLN A 150 0.97 -10.05 11.99
CA GLN A 150 1.12 -11.41 12.51
C GLN A 150 2.57 -11.87 12.48
N GLN A 151 3.28 -11.59 11.38
CA GLN A 151 4.69 -11.97 11.28
C GLN A 151 5.56 -11.20 12.27
N LEU A 152 5.31 -9.90 12.44
CA LEU A 152 6.03 -9.09 13.42
C LEU A 152 5.78 -9.59 14.85
N GLU A 153 4.53 -9.92 15.18
CA GLU A 153 4.16 -10.51 16.46
C GLU A 153 4.90 -11.83 16.69
N ARG A 154 4.87 -12.75 15.72
CA ARG A 154 5.57 -14.04 15.79
C ARG A 154 7.06 -13.87 16.05
N LEU A 155 7.73 -13.01 15.29
CA LEU A 155 9.17 -12.78 15.43
C LEU A 155 9.50 -12.12 16.78
N THR A 156 8.65 -11.21 17.26
CA THR A 156 8.82 -10.56 18.57
C THR A 156 8.66 -11.56 19.72
N GLN A 157 7.67 -12.44 19.64
CA GLN A 157 7.48 -13.53 20.61
C GLN A 157 8.67 -14.49 20.61
N LEU A 158 9.16 -14.88 19.42
CA LEU A 158 10.36 -15.72 19.30
C LEU A 158 11.58 -15.05 19.91
N SER A 159 11.76 -13.75 19.69
CA SER A 159 12.83 -12.97 20.28
C SER A 159 12.78 -12.97 21.82
N ALA A 160 11.58 -12.82 22.40
CA ALA A 160 11.41 -12.85 23.86
C ALA A 160 11.68 -14.25 24.44
N ALA A 161 11.23 -15.30 23.75
CA ALA A 161 11.51 -16.69 24.15
C ALA A 161 13.01 -16.99 24.11
N TRP A 162 13.71 -16.51 23.07
CA TRP A 162 15.16 -16.65 22.95
C TRP A 162 15.90 -15.97 24.11
N GLN A 163 15.53 -14.74 24.46
CA GLN A 163 16.12 -14.02 25.61
C GLN A 163 15.90 -14.77 26.93
N THR A 164 14.72 -15.35 27.11
CA THR A 164 14.40 -16.15 28.30
C THR A 164 15.27 -17.41 28.36
N PHE A 165 15.45 -18.09 27.23
CA PHE A 165 16.33 -19.26 27.13
C PHE A 165 17.79 -18.90 27.45
N GLU A 166 18.30 -17.80 26.92
CA GLU A 166 19.66 -17.32 27.20
C GLU A 166 19.87 -17.03 28.69
N SER A 167 18.88 -16.43 29.36
CA SER A 167 18.92 -16.19 30.82
C SER A 167 19.02 -17.51 31.58
N HIS A 168 18.13 -18.46 31.31
CA HIS A 168 18.14 -19.76 31.99
C HIS A 168 19.43 -20.55 31.73
N LEU A 169 19.98 -20.46 30.51
CA LEU A 169 21.25 -21.09 30.18
C LEU A 169 22.40 -20.47 31.00
N ALA A 170 22.44 -19.16 31.13
CA ALA A 170 23.44 -18.46 31.93
C ALA A 170 23.35 -18.86 33.41
N GLU A 171 22.13 -18.92 33.96
CA GLU A 171 21.88 -19.38 35.34
C GLU A 171 22.38 -20.81 35.56
N LEU A 172 22.06 -21.72 34.64
CA LEU A 172 22.52 -23.11 34.71
C LEU A 172 24.05 -23.22 34.64
N GLN A 173 24.69 -22.43 33.77
CA GLN A 173 26.16 -22.40 33.67
C GLN A 173 26.82 -21.93 34.97
N VAL A 174 26.23 -20.94 35.65
CA VAL A 174 26.70 -20.46 36.95
C VAL A 174 26.53 -21.56 38.01
N ALA A 175 25.38 -22.21 38.07
CA ALA A 175 25.12 -23.31 39.00
C ALA A 175 26.11 -24.47 38.82
N LEU A 176 26.30 -24.93 37.58
CA LEU A 176 27.24 -26.00 37.24
C LEU A 176 28.68 -25.65 37.64
N ARG A 177 29.11 -24.40 37.46
CA ARG A 177 30.43 -23.94 37.90
C ARG A 177 30.54 -23.95 39.43
N GLY A 178 29.49 -23.55 40.13
CA GLY A 178 29.39 -23.63 41.60
C GLY A 178 29.52 -25.06 42.10
N ASP A 179 28.81 -25.99 41.48
CA ASP A 179 28.86 -27.42 41.81
C ASP A 179 30.25 -28.01 41.55
N GLN A 180 30.87 -27.69 40.41
CA GLN A 180 32.24 -28.11 40.11
C GLN A 180 33.26 -27.62 41.15
N ASN A 181 33.11 -26.37 41.61
CA ASN A 181 33.97 -25.82 42.65
C ASN A 181 33.74 -26.52 43.99
N THR A 182 32.49 -26.80 44.35
CA THR A 182 32.13 -27.53 45.57
C THR A 182 32.73 -28.94 45.56
N LEU A 183 32.59 -29.66 44.45
CA LEU A 183 33.19 -30.99 44.28
C LEU A 183 34.72 -30.95 44.38
N ARG A 184 35.38 -29.93 43.84
CA ARG A 184 36.83 -29.74 44.01
C ARG A 184 37.24 -29.52 45.46
N LEU A 185 36.51 -28.68 46.18
CA LEU A 185 36.78 -28.43 47.60
C LEU A 185 36.60 -29.70 48.42
N LEU A 186 35.51 -30.45 48.21
CA LEU A 186 35.28 -31.75 48.85
C LEU A 186 36.39 -32.75 48.52
N HIS A 187 36.81 -32.83 47.26
CA HIS A 187 37.91 -33.70 46.86
C HIS A 187 39.22 -33.33 47.57
N SER A 188 39.54 -32.03 47.68
CA SER A 188 40.73 -31.58 48.40
C SER A 188 40.66 -31.88 49.90
N ALA A 189 39.50 -31.69 50.54
CA ALA A 189 39.30 -32.00 51.95
C ALA A 189 39.45 -33.50 52.23
N LEU A 190 38.95 -34.36 51.33
CA LEU A 190 39.14 -35.81 51.42
C LEU A 190 40.61 -36.21 51.25
N GLN A 191 41.36 -35.55 50.36
CA GLN A 191 42.80 -35.79 50.21
C GLN A 191 43.63 -35.28 51.40
N GLN A 192 43.14 -34.27 52.13
CA GLN A 192 43.78 -33.74 53.33
C GLN A 192 43.27 -34.37 54.65
N GLY A 193 42.49 -35.46 54.57
CA GLY A 193 42.08 -36.25 55.73
C GLY A 193 43.28 -36.74 56.57
N PRO A 194 43.08 -37.02 57.87
CA PRO A 194 44.12 -36.90 58.88
C PRO A 194 45.31 -37.81 58.58
N VAL A 195 46.52 -37.25 58.61
CA VAL A 195 47.70 -38.02 58.99
C VAL A 195 47.39 -38.54 60.39
N SER A 196 46.92 -39.79 60.47
CA SER A 196 46.78 -40.51 61.73
C SER A 196 48.20 -40.79 62.21
N GLN A 197 48.79 -39.80 62.88
CA GLN A 197 49.86 -39.97 63.85
C GLN A 197 49.25 -39.67 65.21
N ASP A 198 48.65 -40.70 65.79
CA ASP A 198 48.70 -40.98 67.24
C ASP A 198 47.86 -42.23 67.51
N VAL A 199 48.48 -43.38 67.25
CA VAL A 199 48.23 -44.60 68.02
C VAL A 199 49.59 -45.07 68.54
N ALA A 200 49.73 -44.91 69.86
CA ALA A 200 50.76 -45.47 70.77
C ALA A 200 52.16 -44.85 70.76
#